data_AF-A0A7S1WTV7-F1
#
_entry.id   AF-A0A7S1WTV7-F1
#
_cell.length_a   1.000
_cell.length_b   1.000
_cell.length_c   1.000
_cell.angle_alpha   90.00
_cell.angle_beta   90.00
_cell.angle_gamma   90.00
#
_symmetry.space_group_name_H-M   'P 1'
#
loop_
_entity.id
_entity.type
_entity.pdbx_description
1 polymer ?
#
loop_
_entity_poly.entity_id
_entity_poly.type
_entity_poly.pdbx_seq_one_letter_code
_entity_poly.pdbx_strand_id
1 'polypeptide(L)'
;VCVLSEVSACFLWLLIILLVVAAFGLHKVHPPGEEDLCVVRTLGLANASDTRQELVLGACHGLYKTVFYTSGFFACAFLLLCLLPLGLLGLARGGRRHEGAAAACRYVWSAVLNALAVAILWFPSTVLLEVSAGATIVMAPLTAQWLVIYAGYFGMKASNHEPPHWLTVIYQGYVACWYADTFLWVGTMGVLLLWGFSIVDFVRNVLAAGGCCRPRYDDPDSSWEVCYVRRLWWARATTAFTDYRWIKTHCSHCQAGLGDCWQACATWCSSCCRRSGEATEEPGEAYQKL
;
A
#
# COMPACT_ATOMS: atom_id res chain seq x y z
N VAL A 1 13.04 4.36 -13.87
CA VAL A 1 12.49 4.51 -12.50
C VAL A 1 11.30 5.47 -12.44
N CYS A 2 11.35 6.64 -13.10
CA CYS A 2 10.25 7.62 -13.08
C CYS A 2 8.90 7.07 -13.60
N VAL A 3 8.87 6.45 -14.78
CA VAL A 3 7.63 5.90 -15.39
C VAL A 3 6.93 4.88 -14.47
N LEU A 4 7.70 3.95 -13.89
CA LEU A 4 7.14 2.92 -13.00
C LEU A 4 6.53 3.52 -11.73
N SER A 5 7.09 4.61 -11.22
CA SER A 5 6.55 5.30 -10.05
C SER A 5 5.27 6.07 -10.34
N GLU A 6 5.11 6.60 -11.56
CA GLU A 6 3.88 7.27 -12.00
C GLU A 6 2.75 6.29 -12.22
N VAL A 7 3.02 5.16 -12.89
CA VAL A 7 2.06 4.05 -13.03
C VAL A 7 1.60 3.56 -11.67
N SER A 8 2.51 3.40 -10.72
CA SER A 8 2.19 2.99 -9.34
C SER A 8 1.29 4.00 -8.62
N ALA A 9 1.52 5.29 -8.83
CA ALA A 9 0.72 6.35 -8.22
C ALA A 9 -0.68 6.41 -8.83
N CYS A 10 -0.80 6.26 -10.16
CA CYS A 10 -2.09 6.16 -10.85
C CYS A 10 -2.89 4.95 -10.36
N PHE A 11 -2.22 3.81 -10.18
CA PHE A 11 -2.85 2.60 -9.67
C PHE A 11 -3.35 2.76 -8.23
N LEU A 12 -2.54 3.33 -7.33
CA LEU A 12 -2.95 3.63 -5.95
C LEU A 12 -4.14 4.62 -5.91
N TRP A 13 -4.15 5.63 -6.78
CA TRP A 13 -5.29 6.54 -6.93
C TRP A 13 -6.56 5.82 -7.36
N LEU A 14 -6.46 4.91 -8.34
CA LEU A 14 -7.59 4.10 -8.79
C LEU A 14 -8.12 3.22 -7.66
N LEU A 15 -7.26 2.61 -6.86
CA LEU A 15 -7.66 1.82 -5.69
C LEU A 15 -8.39 2.67 -4.63
N ILE A 16 -7.91 3.90 -4.36
CA ILE A 16 -8.59 4.83 -3.47
C ILE A 16 -10.01 5.11 -3.99
N ILE A 17 -10.14 5.43 -5.29
CA ILE A 17 -11.45 5.71 -5.90
C ILE A 17 -12.37 4.50 -5.77
N LEU A 18 -11.88 3.29 -6.09
CA LEU A 18 -12.68 2.07 -5.98
C LEU A 18 -13.20 1.82 -4.56
N LEU A 19 -12.33 1.95 -3.56
CA LEU A 19 -12.71 1.73 -2.15
C LEU A 19 -13.67 2.81 -1.65
N VAL A 20 -13.49 4.07 -2.06
CA VAL A 20 -14.42 5.16 -1.75
C VAL A 20 -15.78 4.89 -2.39
N VAL A 21 -15.82 4.56 -3.69
CA VAL A 21 -17.06 4.23 -4.41
C VAL A 21 -17.76 3.02 -3.77
N ALA A 22 -17.01 1.98 -3.40
CA ALA A 22 -17.54 0.83 -2.68
C ALA A 22 -18.19 1.23 -1.35
N ALA A 23 -17.51 2.05 -0.54
CA ALA A 23 -18.04 2.52 0.73
C ALA A 23 -19.31 3.37 0.57
N PHE A 24 -19.30 4.33 -0.35
CA PHE A 24 -20.47 5.17 -0.62
C PHE A 24 -21.64 4.36 -1.19
N GLY A 25 -21.37 3.44 -2.10
CA GLY A 25 -22.36 2.55 -2.69
C GLY A 25 -23.04 1.69 -1.64
N LEU A 26 -22.27 1.06 -0.74
CA LEU A 26 -22.79 0.28 0.38
C LEU A 26 -23.58 1.10 1.38
N HIS A 27 -23.12 2.32 1.70
CA HIS A 27 -23.85 3.20 2.62
C HIS A 27 -25.20 3.67 2.07
N LYS A 28 -25.37 3.67 0.74
CA LYS A 28 -26.62 4.04 0.06
C LYS A 28 -27.57 2.86 -0.16
N VAL A 29 -27.19 1.65 0.25
CA VAL A 29 -28.07 0.49 0.19
C VAL A 29 -29.18 0.66 1.22
N HIS A 30 -30.39 0.92 0.74
CA HIS A 30 -31.60 0.98 1.55
C HIS A 30 -32.53 -0.15 1.13
N PRO A 31 -32.43 -1.34 1.75
CA PRO A 31 -33.33 -2.43 1.46
C PRO A 31 -34.74 -2.11 2.00
N PRO A 32 -35.79 -2.71 1.43
CA PRO A 32 -37.12 -2.69 2.05
C PRO A 32 -37.09 -3.37 3.44
N GLY A 33 -38.17 -3.27 4.21
CA GLY A 33 -38.29 -4.00 5.47
C GLY A 33 -38.15 -5.51 5.27
N GLU A 34 -37.47 -6.18 6.21
CA GLU A 34 -37.31 -7.64 6.17
C GLU A 34 -38.67 -8.35 6.16
N GLU A 35 -39.61 -7.86 6.98
CA GLU A 35 -40.99 -8.34 7.05
C GLU A 35 -41.81 -8.13 5.77
N ASP A 36 -41.39 -7.24 4.87
CA ASP A 36 -42.09 -7.00 3.60
C ASP A 36 -41.50 -7.86 2.48
N LEU A 37 -40.17 -8.02 2.47
CA LEU A 37 -39.45 -8.73 1.42
C LEU A 37 -39.41 -10.24 1.66
N CYS A 38 -39.10 -10.67 2.88
CA CYS A 38 -38.92 -12.09 3.22
C CYS A 38 -40.25 -12.78 3.56
N VAL A 39 -41.22 -12.69 2.64
CA VAL A 39 -42.55 -13.31 2.77
C VAL A 39 -42.85 -14.15 1.54
N VAL A 40 -43.49 -15.31 1.75
CA VAL A 40 -43.89 -16.27 0.70
C VAL A 40 -44.59 -15.58 -0.47
N ARG A 41 -45.52 -14.65 -0.18
CA ARG A 41 -46.29 -13.93 -1.19
C ARG A 41 -45.40 -13.00 -2.03
N THR A 42 -44.55 -12.21 -1.40
CA THR A 42 -43.68 -11.23 -2.09
C THR A 42 -42.66 -11.94 -2.97
N LEU A 43 -42.09 -13.06 -2.50
CA LEU A 43 -41.13 -13.87 -3.24
C LEU A 43 -41.77 -14.81 -4.27
N GLY A 44 -43.10 -14.79 -4.43
CA GLY A 44 -43.81 -15.64 -5.40
C GLY A 44 -43.72 -17.13 -5.09
N LEU A 45 -43.52 -17.51 -3.83
CA LEU A 45 -43.27 -18.89 -3.39
C LEU A 45 -44.55 -19.68 -3.08
N ALA A 46 -45.74 -19.10 -3.30
CA ALA A 46 -47.01 -19.70 -2.90
C ALA A 46 -47.26 -21.11 -3.45
N ASN A 47 -46.70 -21.43 -4.62
CA ASN A 47 -46.84 -22.75 -5.27
C ASN A 47 -45.57 -23.62 -5.14
N ALA A 48 -44.57 -23.18 -4.38
CA ALA A 48 -43.33 -23.93 -4.16
C ALA A 48 -43.51 -24.97 -3.05
N SER A 49 -42.78 -26.08 -3.12
CA SER A 49 -42.70 -27.07 -2.04
C SER A 49 -42.18 -26.47 -0.74
N ASP A 50 -42.62 -26.97 0.42
CA ASP A 50 -42.22 -26.50 1.74
C ASP A 50 -40.70 -26.36 1.89
N THR A 51 -39.94 -27.37 1.45
CA THR A 51 -38.46 -27.36 1.47
C THR A 51 -37.86 -26.18 0.69
N ARG A 52 -38.48 -25.80 -0.42
CA ARG A 52 -38.02 -24.67 -1.26
C ARG A 52 -38.43 -23.34 -0.63
N GLN A 53 -39.60 -23.28 0.00
CA GLN A 53 -40.02 -22.08 0.73
C GLN A 53 -39.07 -21.80 1.89
N GLU A 54 -38.79 -22.81 2.72
CA GLU A 54 -37.90 -22.70 3.87
C GLU A 54 -36.47 -22.29 3.44
N LEU A 55 -35.94 -22.91 2.38
CA LEU A 55 -34.62 -22.56 1.85
C LEU A 55 -34.55 -21.10 1.40
N VAL A 56 -35.52 -20.63 0.60
CA VAL A 56 -35.50 -19.28 0.03
C VAL A 56 -35.77 -18.22 1.10
N LEU A 57 -36.69 -18.47 2.04
CA LEU A 57 -36.93 -17.59 3.17
C LEU A 57 -35.71 -17.54 4.10
N GLY A 58 -35.11 -18.70 4.41
CA GLY A 58 -33.89 -18.78 5.21
C GLY A 58 -32.73 -18.02 4.56
N ALA A 59 -32.58 -18.12 3.24
CA ALA A 59 -31.61 -17.32 2.49
C ALA A 59 -31.94 -15.81 2.56
N CYS A 60 -33.20 -15.42 2.41
CA CYS A 60 -33.64 -14.02 2.53
C CYS A 60 -33.31 -13.43 3.91
N HIS A 61 -33.69 -14.12 4.99
CA HIS A 61 -33.37 -13.70 6.36
C HIS A 61 -31.86 -13.70 6.62
N GLY A 62 -31.15 -14.69 6.08
CA GLY A 62 -29.69 -14.76 6.09
C GLY A 62 -29.07 -13.51 5.48
N LEU A 63 -29.56 -13.08 4.31
CA LEU A 63 -29.10 -11.89 3.59
C LEU A 63 -29.22 -10.61 4.42
N TYR A 64 -30.37 -10.42 5.08
CA TYR A 64 -30.56 -9.26 5.96
C TYR A 64 -29.54 -9.26 7.09
N LYS A 65 -29.38 -10.41 7.74
CA LYS A 65 -28.47 -10.56 8.86
C LYS A 65 -27.01 -10.38 8.49
N THR A 66 -26.57 -10.94 7.36
CA THR A 66 -25.14 -11.00 7.01
C THR A 66 -24.68 -9.86 6.13
N VAL A 67 -25.55 -9.26 5.31
CA VAL A 67 -25.18 -8.23 4.32
C VAL A 67 -25.83 -6.90 4.63
N PHE A 68 -27.15 -6.84 4.79
CA PHE A 68 -27.81 -5.54 4.93
C PHE A 68 -27.53 -4.87 6.28
N TYR A 69 -27.60 -5.61 7.39
CA TYR A 69 -27.28 -5.05 8.71
C TYR A 69 -25.79 -4.72 8.91
N THR A 70 -24.91 -5.37 8.16
CA THR A 70 -23.45 -5.19 8.25
C THR A 70 -22.88 -4.27 7.17
N SER A 71 -23.70 -3.87 6.19
CA SER A 71 -23.29 -3.00 5.07
C SER A 71 -22.59 -1.71 5.52
N GLY A 72 -23.10 -1.07 6.57
CA GLY A 72 -22.48 0.12 7.17
C GLY A 72 -21.10 -0.17 7.78
N PHE A 73 -20.94 -1.33 8.42
CA PHE A 73 -19.64 -1.76 8.95
C PHE A 73 -18.61 -1.98 7.82
N PHE A 74 -19.02 -2.63 6.72
CA PHE A 74 -18.15 -2.81 5.56
C PHE A 74 -17.80 -1.48 4.88
N ALA A 75 -18.75 -0.55 4.77
CA ALA A 75 -18.49 0.79 4.25
C ALA A 75 -17.43 1.53 5.09
N CYS A 76 -17.55 1.50 6.42
CA CYS A 76 -16.55 2.06 7.32
C CYS A 76 -15.18 1.37 7.17
N ALA A 77 -15.16 0.04 7.07
CA ALA A 77 -13.93 -0.72 6.88
C ALA A 77 -13.21 -0.32 5.58
N PHE A 78 -13.92 -0.19 4.46
CA PHE A 78 -13.34 0.26 3.20
C PHE A 78 -12.77 1.68 3.29
N LEU A 79 -13.47 2.61 3.94
CA LEU A 79 -12.96 3.98 4.15
C LEU A 79 -11.68 4.01 5.00
N LEU A 80 -11.61 3.19 6.05
CA LEU A 80 -10.40 3.08 6.86
C LEU A 80 -9.24 2.49 6.05
N LEU A 81 -9.49 1.48 5.22
CA LEU A 81 -8.48 0.88 4.36
C LEU A 81 -7.99 1.84 3.26
N CYS A 82 -8.79 2.83 2.83
CA CYS A 82 -8.33 3.90 1.92
C CYS A 82 -7.16 4.73 2.47
N LEU A 83 -6.96 4.78 3.79
CA LEU A 83 -5.89 5.56 4.40
C LEU A 83 -4.50 4.99 4.07
N LEU A 84 -4.41 3.67 3.87
CA LEU A 84 -3.17 2.98 3.51
C LEU A 84 -2.58 3.46 2.17
N PRO A 85 -3.29 3.38 1.02
CA PRO A 85 -2.76 3.86 -0.25
C PRO A 85 -2.50 5.37 -0.25
N LEU A 86 -3.24 6.17 0.53
CA LEU A 86 -2.95 7.60 0.72
C LEU A 86 -1.59 7.82 1.40
N GLY A 87 -1.29 7.04 2.45
CA GLY A 87 0.01 7.06 3.12
C GLY A 87 1.16 6.65 2.19
N LEU A 88 0.96 5.58 1.41
CA LEU A 88 1.95 5.09 0.44
C LEU A 88 2.24 6.12 -0.67
N LEU A 89 1.20 6.80 -1.20
CA LEU A 89 1.35 7.88 -2.17
C LEU A 89 2.18 9.05 -1.63
N GLY A 90 1.99 9.43 -0.37
CA GLY A 90 2.75 10.50 0.29
C GLY A 90 4.25 10.21 0.34
N LEU A 91 4.60 8.97 0.67
CA LEU A 91 6.00 8.53 0.80
C LEU A 91 6.68 8.37 -0.56
N ALA A 92 5.97 7.84 -1.56
CA ALA A 92 6.48 7.74 -2.93
C ALA A 92 6.86 9.10 -3.51
N ARG A 93 6.10 10.17 -3.19
CA ARG A 93 6.43 11.55 -3.57
C ARG A 93 7.61 12.11 -2.77
N GLY A 94 7.71 11.76 -1.49
CA GLY A 94 8.83 12.16 -0.64
C GLY A 94 10.18 11.59 -1.09
N GLY A 95 10.22 10.33 -1.54
CA GLY A 95 11.46 9.66 -1.95
C GLY A 95 12.21 10.35 -3.09
N ARG A 96 11.48 11.03 -3.99
CA ARG A 96 12.06 11.70 -5.18
C ARG A 96 12.93 12.93 -4.87
N ARG A 97 12.93 13.42 -3.63
CA ARG A 97 13.61 14.68 -3.25
C ARG A 97 15.02 14.48 -2.67
N HIS A 98 15.48 13.24 -2.54
CA HIS A 98 16.73 12.93 -1.85
C HIS A 98 17.60 11.98 -2.67
N GLU A 99 18.92 12.19 -2.59
CA GLU A 99 19.93 11.37 -3.24
C GLU A 99 20.80 10.62 -2.18
N GLY A 100 21.55 9.62 -2.62
CA GLY A 100 22.50 8.88 -1.78
C GLY A 100 21.87 8.12 -0.61
N ALA A 101 22.50 8.17 0.56
CA ALA A 101 22.09 7.41 1.75
C ALA A 101 20.69 7.77 2.27
N ALA A 102 20.25 9.01 2.06
CA ALA A 102 18.91 9.45 2.42
C ALA A 102 17.82 8.79 1.55
N ALA A 103 18.12 8.50 0.28
CA ALA A 103 17.24 7.75 -0.60
C ALA A 103 17.12 6.28 -0.16
N ALA A 104 18.25 5.64 0.17
CA ALA A 104 18.27 4.25 0.66
C ALA A 104 17.45 4.08 1.96
N CYS A 105 17.61 5.00 2.92
CA CYS A 105 16.83 4.98 4.16
C CYS A 105 15.31 5.11 3.92
N ARG A 106 14.89 5.91 2.92
CA ARG A 106 13.48 6.04 2.53
C ARG A 106 12.93 4.80 1.85
N TYR A 107 13.71 4.13 1.01
CA TYR A 107 13.30 2.84 0.42
C TYR A 107 13.13 1.75 1.47
N VAL A 108 14.02 1.69 2.47
CA VAL A 108 13.87 0.76 3.61
C VAL A 108 12.61 1.05 4.40
N TRP A 109 12.35 2.32 4.73
CA TRP A 109 11.13 2.71 5.44
C TRP A 109 9.86 2.41 4.63
N SER A 110 9.89 2.65 3.32
CA SER A 110 8.81 2.29 2.40
C SER A 110 8.56 0.78 2.38
N ALA A 111 9.62 -0.04 2.41
CA ALA A 111 9.49 -1.49 2.53
C ALA A 111 8.85 -1.90 3.87
N VAL A 112 9.27 -1.32 5.00
CA VAL A 112 8.67 -1.61 6.31
C VAL A 112 7.17 -1.30 6.32
N LEU A 113 6.77 -0.15 5.76
CA LEU A 113 5.36 0.22 5.69
C LEU A 113 4.54 -0.67 4.74
N ASN A 114 5.12 -1.10 3.61
CA ASN A 114 4.47 -2.09 2.76
C ASN A 114 4.32 -3.45 3.48
N ALA A 115 5.30 -3.89 4.26
CA ALA A 115 5.19 -5.11 5.06
C ALA A 115 4.07 -5.01 6.11
N LEU A 116 3.97 -3.86 6.78
CA LEU A 116 2.86 -3.58 7.70
C LEU A 116 1.52 -3.54 6.97
N ALA A 117 1.46 -2.92 5.79
CA ALA A 117 0.25 -2.91 4.96
C ALA A 117 -0.18 -4.33 4.57
N VAL A 118 0.76 -5.19 4.17
CA VAL A 118 0.48 -6.60 3.87
C VAL A 118 -0.11 -7.32 5.07
N ALA A 119 0.46 -7.13 6.28
CA ALA A 119 -0.05 -7.74 7.50
C ALA A 119 -1.46 -7.23 7.86
N ILE A 120 -1.69 -5.92 7.74
CA ILE A 120 -2.98 -5.29 8.03
C ILE A 120 -4.05 -5.73 7.02
N LEU A 121 -3.69 -5.86 5.74
CA LEU A 121 -4.61 -6.19 4.66
C LEU A 121 -4.91 -7.68 4.56
N TRP A 122 -4.05 -8.55 5.09
CA TRP A 122 -4.24 -10.01 5.07
C TRP A 122 -5.59 -10.41 5.66
N PHE A 123 -5.86 -10.02 6.91
CA PHE A 123 -7.07 -10.43 7.61
C PHE A 123 -8.36 -9.90 6.96
N PRO A 124 -8.49 -8.59 6.65
CA PRO A 124 -9.64 -8.09 5.91
C PRO A 124 -9.80 -8.77 4.56
N SER A 125 -8.72 -9.07 3.83
CA SER A 125 -8.82 -9.67 2.50
C SER A 125 -9.44 -11.07 2.52
N THR A 126 -9.11 -11.90 3.52
CA THR A 126 -9.70 -13.24 3.64
C THR A 126 -11.14 -13.19 4.10
N VAL A 127 -11.43 -12.39 5.13
CA VAL A 127 -12.78 -12.27 5.69
C VAL A 127 -13.74 -11.64 4.68
N LEU A 128 -13.33 -10.56 4.00
CA LEU A 128 -14.17 -9.90 3.00
C LEU A 128 -14.44 -10.80 1.79
N LEU A 129 -13.47 -11.63 1.39
CA LEU A 129 -13.65 -12.60 0.32
C LEU A 129 -14.69 -13.66 0.68
N GLU A 130 -14.62 -14.21 1.90
CA GLU A 130 -15.62 -15.18 2.40
C GLU A 130 -17.01 -14.56 2.48
N VAL A 131 -17.11 -13.35 3.05
CA VAL A 131 -18.40 -12.64 3.14
C VAL A 131 -18.94 -12.31 1.75
N SER A 132 -18.10 -11.83 0.83
CA SER A 132 -18.50 -11.53 -0.55
C SER A 132 -18.99 -12.80 -1.25
N ALA A 133 -18.28 -13.92 -1.15
CA ALA A 133 -18.69 -15.17 -1.76
C ALA A 133 -20.01 -15.69 -1.17
N GLY A 134 -20.15 -15.63 0.16
CA GLY A 134 -21.38 -15.99 0.85
C GLY A 134 -22.56 -15.10 0.45
N ALA A 135 -22.35 -13.78 0.38
CA ALA A 135 -23.35 -12.82 -0.09
C ALA A 135 -23.83 -13.14 -1.50
N THR A 136 -22.91 -13.38 -2.44
CA THR A 136 -23.25 -13.73 -3.82
C THR A 136 -24.07 -15.03 -3.90
N ILE A 137 -23.71 -16.06 -3.12
CA ILE A 137 -24.48 -17.31 -3.06
C ILE A 137 -25.91 -17.05 -2.54
N VAL A 138 -26.03 -16.27 -1.48
CA VAL A 138 -27.33 -15.96 -0.87
C VAL A 138 -28.20 -15.08 -1.79
N MET A 139 -27.57 -14.19 -2.57
CA MET A 139 -28.27 -13.31 -3.52
C MET A 139 -28.63 -13.99 -4.84
N ALA A 140 -27.98 -15.12 -5.18
CA ALA A 140 -28.17 -15.84 -6.44
C ALA A 140 -29.64 -16.13 -6.82
N PRO A 141 -30.55 -16.49 -5.89
CA PRO A 141 -31.95 -16.74 -6.23
C PRO A 141 -32.70 -15.48 -6.67
N LEU A 142 -32.45 -14.34 -6.01
CA LEU A 142 -33.05 -13.05 -6.34
C LEU A 142 -32.48 -12.50 -7.65
N THR A 143 -31.16 -12.64 -7.85
CA THR A 143 -30.53 -12.24 -9.10
C THR A 143 -30.95 -13.13 -10.25
N ALA A 144 -31.19 -14.43 -10.07
CA ALA A 144 -31.67 -15.30 -11.17
C ALA A 144 -33.01 -14.84 -11.78
N GLN A 145 -33.85 -14.16 -11.01
CA GLN A 145 -35.17 -13.68 -11.46
C GLN A 145 -35.17 -12.21 -11.91
N TRP A 146 -33.99 -11.59 -12.01
CA TRP A 146 -33.85 -10.15 -12.24
C TRP A 146 -34.58 -9.66 -13.49
N LEU A 147 -34.47 -10.38 -14.62
CA LEU A 147 -35.11 -10.02 -15.87
C LEU A 147 -36.62 -9.95 -15.74
N VAL A 148 -37.22 -10.90 -15.00
CA VAL A 148 -38.66 -10.97 -14.80
C VAL A 148 -39.15 -9.84 -13.90
N ILE A 149 -38.43 -9.58 -12.81
CA ILE A 149 -38.74 -8.48 -11.88
C ILE A 149 -38.63 -7.14 -12.60
N TYR A 150 -37.55 -6.93 -13.35
CA TYR A 150 -37.29 -5.70 -14.09
C TYR A 150 -38.33 -5.48 -15.20
N ALA A 151 -38.61 -6.50 -16.03
CA ALA A 151 -39.60 -6.42 -17.08
C ALA A 151 -41.02 -6.17 -16.53
N GLY A 152 -41.38 -6.80 -15.42
CA GLY A 152 -42.67 -6.56 -14.75
C GLY A 152 -42.79 -5.12 -14.24
N TYR A 153 -41.80 -4.65 -13.47
CA TYR A 153 -41.83 -3.30 -12.88
C TYR A 153 -41.83 -2.20 -13.95
N PHE A 154 -40.91 -2.28 -14.92
CA PHE A 154 -40.82 -1.29 -15.99
C PHE A 154 -41.95 -1.40 -17.01
N GLY A 155 -42.45 -2.60 -17.30
CA GLY A 155 -43.61 -2.80 -18.17
C GLY A 155 -44.85 -2.09 -17.61
N MET A 156 -45.12 -2.25 -16.30
CA MET A 156 -46.23 -1.55 -15.65
C MET A 156 -46.05 -0.02 -15.68
N LYS A 157 -44.86 0.46 -15.31
CA LYS A 157 -44.52 1.89 -15.36
C LYS A 157 -44.66 2.49 -16.77
N ALA A 158 -44.19 1.79 -17.80
CA ALA A 158 -44.29 2.23 -19.19
C ALA A 158 -45.74 2.30 -19.67
N SER A 159 -46.60 1.43 -19.14
CA SER A 159 -48.05 1.44 -19.40
C SER A 159 -48.84 2.42 -18.53
N ASN A 160 -48.18 3.30 -17.76
CA ASN A 160 -48.79 4.22 -16.79
C ASN A 160 -49.67 3.54 -15.71
N HIS A 161 -49.44 2.26 -15.43
CA HIS A 161 -50.10 1.56 -14.32
C HIS A 161 -49.22 1.61 -13.07
N GLU A 162 -49.86 1.78 -11.91
CA GLU A 162 -49.14 1.66 -10.63
C GLU A 162 -48.81 0.19 -10.37
N PRO A 163 -47.52 -0.15 -10.16
CA PRO A 163 -47.13 -1.51 -9.82
C PRO A 163 -47.71 -1.89 -8.44
N PRO A 164 -48.19 -3.13 -8.27
CA PRO A 164 -48.70 -3.57 -6.98
C PRO A 164 -47.58 -3.55 -5.93
N HIS A 165 -47.95 -3.39 -4.66
CA HIS A 165 -46.99 -3.22 -3.56
C HIS A 165 -45.88 -4.28 -3.55
N TRP A 166 -46.24 -5.56 -3.69
CA TRP A 166 -45.28 -6.67 -3.71
C TRP A 166 -44.26 -6.57 -4.85
N LEU A 167 -44.64 -6.02 -6.00
CA LEU A 167 -43.75 -5.84 -7.15
C LEU A 167 -42.78 -4.67 -6.91
N THR A 168 -43.24 -3.62 -6.23
CA THR A 168 -42.37 -2.52 -5.81
C THR A 168 -41.35 -2.98 -4.77
N VAL A 169 -41.80 -3.74 -3.76
CA VAL A 169 -40.93 -4.28 -2.70
C VAL A 169 -39.89 -5.23 -3.29
N ILE A 170 -40.29 -6.18 -4.14
CA ILE A 170 -39.33 -7.14 -4.73
C ILE A 170 -38.34 -6.43 -5.67
N TYR A 171 -38.77 -5.39 -6.41
CA TYR A 171 -37.87 -4.58 -7.22
C TYR A 171 -36.86 -3.81 -6.37
N GLN A 172 -37.31 -3.13 -5.31
CA GLN A 172 -36.42 -2.44 -4.37
C GLN A 172 -35.44 -3.40 -3.69
N GLY A 173 -35.93 -4.58 -3.26
CA GLY A 173 -35.11 -5.64 -2.70
C GLY A 173 -34.04 -6.12 -3.68
N TYR A 174 -34.41 -6.37 -4.94
CA TYR A 174 -33.47 -6.71 -6.01
C TYR A 174 -32.41 -5.62 -6.21
N VAL A 175 -32.82 -4.36 -6.31
CA VAL A 175 -31.89 -3.23 -6.47
C VAL A 175 -30.93 -3.18 -5.27
N ALA A 176 -31.45 -3.26 -4.05
CA ALA A 176 -30.61 -3.27 -2.85
C ALA A 176 -29.61 -4.44 -2.84
N CYS A 177 -30.04 -5.64 -3.22
CA CYS A 177 -29.16 -6.81 -3.37
C CYS A 177 -28.06 -6.55 -4.40
N TRP A 178 -28.43 -6.10 -5.61
CA TRP A 178 -27.48 -5.84 -6.68
C TRP A 178 -26.44 -4.77 -6.30
N TYR A 179 -26.88 -3.69 -5.68
CA TYR A 179 -25.98 -2.67 -5.14
C TYR A 179 -25.05 -3.28 -4.08
N ALA A 180 -25.59 -4.01 -3.11
CA ALA A 180 -24.80 -4.63 -2.04
C ALA A 180 -23.76 -5.62 -2.59
N ASP A 181 -24.14 -6.52 -3.50
CA ASP A 181 -23.22 -7.48 -4.14
C ASP A 181 -22.11 -6.75 -4.90
N THR A 182 -22.50 -5.80 -5.77
CA THR A 182 -21.57 -5.09 -6.64
C THR A 182 -20.55 -4.30 -5.82
N PHE A 183 -20.99 -3.51 -4.85
CA PHE A 183 -20.09 -2.65 -4.08
C PHE A 183 -19.28 -3.43 -3.04
N LEU A 184 -19.81 -4.52 -2.48
CA LEU A 184 -19.04 -5.43 -1.65
C LEU A 184 -17.95 -6.13 -2.47
N TRP A 185 -18.28 -6.59 -3.68
CA TRP A 185 -17.31 -7.21 -4.58
C TRP A 185 -16.24 -6.23 -5.05
N VAL A 186 -16.63 -5.02 -5.49
CA VAL A 186 -15.69 -3.96 -5.89
C VAL A 186 -14.75 -3.59 -4.75
N GLY A 187 -15.27 -3.41 -3.53
CA GLY A 187 -14.46 -3.11 -2.36
C GLY A 187 -13.50 -4.26 -2.02
N THR A 188 -13.99 -5.50 -2.05
CA THR A 188 -13.18 -6.71 -1.79
C THR A 188 -12.04 -6.86 -2.80
N MET A 189 -12.33 -6.69 -4.10
CA MET A 189 -11.32 -6.71 -5.15
C MET A 189 -10.33 -5.55 -5.00
N GLY A 190 -10.80 -4.36 -4.60
CA GLY A 190 -9.92 -3.24 -4.27
C GLY A 190 -8.93 -3.56 -3.15
N VAL A 191 -9.39 -4.21 -2.08
CA VAL A 191 -8.54 -4.65 -0.95
C VAL A 191 -7.55 -5.73 -1.40
N LEU A 192 -7.99 -6.72 -2.18
CA LEU A 192 -7.12 -7.78 -2.70
C LEU A 192 -6.03 -7.23 -3.64
N LEU A 193 -6.40 -6.32 -4.53
CA LEU A 193 -5.45 -5.64 -5.42
C LEU A 193 -4.46 -4.79 -4.63
N LEU A 194 -4.92 -4.08 -3.60
CA LEU A 194 -4.05 -3.31 -2.70
C LEU A 194 -3.08 -4.22 -1.94
N TRP A 195 -3.55 -5.38 -1.47
CA TRP A 195 -2.71 -6.38 -0.81
C TRP A 195 -1.63 -6.92 -1.75
N GLY A 196 -2.00 -7.38 -2.95
CA GLY A 196 -1.05 -7.86 -3.96
C GLY A 196 -0.06 -6.79 -4.39
N PHE A 197 -0.53 -5.56 -4.59
CA PHE A 197 0.32 -4.42 -4.91
C PHE A 197 1.31 -4.11 -3.79
N SER A 198 0.90 -4.17 -2.52
CA SER A 198 1.79 -3.95 -1.38
C SER A 198 2.92 -4.97 -1.31
N ILE A 199 2.66 -6.24 -1.68
CA ILE A 199 3.70 -7.28 -1.78
C ILE A 199 4.70 -6.94 -2.89
N VAL A 200 4.20 -6.59 -4.09
CA VAL A 200 5.07 -6.24 -5.22
C VAL A 200 5.92 -5.01 -4.88
N ASP A 201 5.33 -4.00 -4.24
CA ASP A 201 6.04 -2.78 -3.87
C ASP A 201 7.03 -2.99 -2.73
N PHE A 202 6.73 -3.90 -1.78
CA PHE A 202 7.69 -4.38 -0.78
C PHE A 202 8.94 -4.95 -1.45
N VAL A 203 8.77 -5.93 -2.33
CA VAL A 203 9.90 -6.58 -3.04
C VAL A 203 10.69 -5.54 -3.83
N ARG A 204 10.00 -4.65 -4.55
CA ARG A 204 10.64 -3.56 -5.31
C ARG A 204 11.48 -2.65 -4.41
N ASN A 205 10.95 -2.21 -3.27
CA ASN A 205 11.65 -1.30 -2.37
C ASN A 205 12.84 -1.97 -1.67
N VAL A 206 12.75 -3.27 -1.34
CA VAL A 206 13.88 -4.05 -0.81
C VAL A 206 15.01 -4.16 -1.85
N LEU A 207 14.66 -4.51 -3.10
CA LEU A 207 15.64 -4.60 -4.19
C LEU A 207 16.27 -3.23 -4.51
N ALA A 208 15.47 -2.16 -4.51
CA ALA A 208 15.95 -0.81 -4.71
C ALA A 208 16.89 -0.37 -3.58
N ALA A 209 16.55 -0.64 -2.31
CA ALA A 209 17.44 -0.37 -1.18
C ALA A 209 18.76 -1.12 -1.30
N GLY A 210 18.73 -2.41 -1.66
CA GLY A 210 19.94 -3.21 -1.91
C GLY A 210 20.80 -2.67 -3.06
N GLY A 211 20.16 -2.16 -4.13
CA GLY A 211 20.83 -1.54 -5.27
C GLY A 211 21.41 -0.15 -4.98
N CYS A 212 20.71 0.69 -4.20
CA CYS A 212 21.21 2.00 -3.76
C CYS A 212 22.33 1.88 -2.71
N CYS A 213 22.39 0.76 -1.97
CA CYS A 213 23.50 0.42 -1.10
C CYS A 213 24.71 -0.15 -1.86
N ARG A 214 24.59 -0.48 -3.16
CA ARG A 214 25.75 -0.83 -3.97
C ARG A 214 26.48 0.45 -4.38
N PRO A 215 27.80 0.54 -4.13
CA PRO A 215 28.58 1.68 -4.60
C PRO A 215 28.55 1.73 -6.14
N ARG A 216 28.33 2.93 -6.69
CA ARG A 216 28.57 3.21 -8.11
C ARG A 216 30.08 3.12 -8.33
N TYR A 217 30.50 2.19 -9.18
CA TYR A 217 31.90 2.07 -9.61
C TYR A 217 32.19 2.81 -10.93
N ASP A 218 31.17 3.46 -11.51
CA ASP A 218 31.25 4.04 -12.86
C ASP A 218 31.67 5.52 -12.90
N ASP A 219 31.89 6.16 -11.73
CA ASP A 219 32.53 7.47 -11.68
C ASP A 219 33.99 7.28 -11.24
N PRO A 220 34.97 7.50 -12.14
CA PRO A 220 36.40 7.39 -11.79
C PRO A 220 36.81 8.38 -10.68
N ASP A 221 36.01 9.42 -10.42
CA ASP A 221 36.21 10.39 -9.34
C ASP A 221 35.45 10.06 -8.03
N SER A 222 34.57 9.05 -8.01
CA SER A 222 33.71 8.72 -6.85
C SER A 222 34.34 7.79 -5.80
N SER A 223 35.62 7.45 -5.95
CA SER A 223 36.34 6.50 -5.09
C SER A 223 36.45 6.91 -3.61
N TRP A 224 36.08 8.15 -3.27
CA TRP A 224 36.21 8.72 -1.93
C TRP A 224 34.96 8.61 -1.04
N GLU A 225 33.74 8.52 -1.60
CA GLU A 225 32.52 8.48 -0.77
C GLU A 225 32.21 7.08 -0.21
N VAL A 226 32.68 6.03 -0.90
CA VAL A 226 32.36 4.63 -0.59
C VAL A 226 33.06 4.12 0.67
N CYS A 227 34.28 4.58 0.96
CA CYS A 227 35.02 4.17 2.15
C CYS A 227 34.45 4.78 3.44
N TYR A 228 33.81 5.96 3.34
CA TYR A 228 33.26 6.67 4.50
C TYR A 228 31.95 6.03 4.99
N VAL A 229 31.03 5.68 4.08
CA VAL A 229 29.71 5.14 4.46
C VAL A 229 29.78 3.70 4.97
N ARG A 230 30.65 2.86 4.40
CA ARG A 230 30.81 1.45 4.82
C ARG A 230 31.46 1.35 6.21
N ARG A 231 32.40 2.24 6.55
CA ARG A 231 32.96 2.33 7.91
C ARG A 231 31.99 2.97 8.90
N LEU A 232 31.20 3.96 8.52
CA LEU A 232 30.22 4.58 9.43
C LEU A 232 29.06 3.67 9.78
N TRP A 233 28.57 2.83 8.86
CA TRP A 233 27.52 1.86 9.17
C TRP A 233 28.01 0.73 10.08
N TRP A 234 29.23 0.22 9.85
CA TRP A 234 29.82 -0.77 10.74
C TRP A 234 30.25 -0.17 12.09
N ALA A 235 30.83 1.03 12.10
CA ALA A 235 31.20 1.72 13.34
C ALA A 235 29.99 2.16 14.15
N ARG A 236 28.92 2.71 13.53
CA ARG A 236 27.69 3.11 14.25
C ARG A 236 26.86 1.93 14.74
N ALA A 237 26.96 0.76 14.09
CA ALA A 237 26.36 -0.46 14.62
C ALA A 237 27.10 -0.98 15.87
N THR A 238 28.40 -0.65 16.03
CA THR A 238 29.22 -1.11 17.17
C THR A 238 29.48 -0.08 18.26
N THR A 239 29.33 1.22 18.00
CA THR A 239 29.56 2.28 19.00
C THR A 239 28.37 3.24 19.05
N ALA A 240 27.39 2.88 19.86
CA ALA A 240 26.52 3.85 20.49
C ALA A 240 27.37 4.67 21.48
N PHE A 241 27.30 6.00 21.36
CA PHE A 241 27.87 7.02 22.23
C PHE A 241 29.39 7.30 22.15
N THR A 242 29.69 8.61 22.12
CA THR A 242 30.98 9.30 22.35
C THR A 242 32.12 9.10 21.36
N ASP A 243 32.16 9.90 20.29
CA ASP A 243 33.30 10.78 19.97
C ASP A 243 33.16 11.41 18.56
N TYR A 244 33.19 12.74 18.49
CA TYR A 244 33.39 13.48 17.24
C TYR A 244 34.84 13.97 17.19
N ARG A 245 35.73 13.27 16.48
CA ARG A 245 37.06 13.81 16.11
C ARG A 245 36.99 14.49 14.74
N TRP A 246 37.33 15.76 14.71
CA TRP A 246 37.55 16.53 13.49
C TRP A 246 38.86 16.10 12.82
N ILE A 247 38.80 15.59 11.58
CA ILE A 247 39.99 15.29 10.77
C ILE A 247 40.42 16.60 10.07
N LYS A 248 41.67 17.02 10.28
CA LYS A 248 42.25 18.20 9.61
C LYS A 248 42.48 17.91 8.12
N THR A 249 42.04 18.84 7.26
CA THR A 249 42.04 18.73 5.79
C THR A 249 43.34 19.20 5.11
N HIS A 250 44.35 19.62 5.88
CA HIS A 250 45.59 20.19 5.33
C HIS A 250 46.83 19.65 6.07
N CYS A 251 47.89 19.41 5.31
CA CYS A 251 49.22 19.18 5.88
C CYS A 251 49.73 20.51 6.47
N SER A 252 50.09 20.52 7.76
CA SER A 252 50.51 21.74 8.47
C SER A 252 51.83 22.33 7.97
N HIS A 253 52.62 21.57 7.21
CA HIS A 253 53.93 22.01 6.72
C HIS A 253 53.92 22.64 5.34
N CYS A 254 53.05 22.21 4.42
CA CYS A 254 53.08 22.69 3.04
C CYS A 254 51.78 23.36 2.57
N GLN A 255 50.71 23.34 3.37
CA GLN A 255 49.36 23.89 3.06
C GLN A 255 48.76 23.47 1.71
N ALA A 256 49.42 22.60 0.94
CA ALA A 256 48.89 22.03 -0.28
C ALA A 256 47.70 21.10 0.06
N GLY A 257 46.62 21.20 -0.72
CA GLY A 257 45.52 20.26 -0.65
C GLY A 257 46.04 18.84 -0.90
N LEU A 258 45.66 17.89 -0.05
CA LEU A 258 46.04 16.47 -0.13
C LEU A 258 45.29 15.77 -1.30
N GLY A 259 45.37 16.33 -2.51
CA GLY A 259 44.65 15.87 -3.69
C GLY A 259 45.14 14.52 -4.23
N ASP A 260 46.43 14.22 -4.08
CA ASP A 260 47.04 13.08 -4.79
C ASP A 260 47.92 12.21 -3.89
N CYS A 261 47.34 11.48 -2.91
CA CYS A 261 47.95 10.25 -2.37
C CYS A 261 47.10 9.56 -1.30
N TRP A 262 46.24 8.59 -1.64
CA TRP A 262 45.74 7.61 -0.66
C TRP A 262 45.58 6.22 -1.30
N GLN A 263 46.71 5.63 -1.73
CA GLN A 263 46.81 4.18 -1.85
C GLN A 263 47.87 3.66 -0.89
N ALA A 264 47.42 2.73 -0.05
CA ALA A 264 48.15 2.00 0.98
C ALA A 264 48.53 2.79 2.25
N CYS A 265 48.32 2.16 3.41
CA CYS A 265 48.62 2.65 4.75
C CYS A 265 49.92 3.47 4.86
N ALA A 266 49.86 4.55 5.66
CA ALA A 266 50.95 5.47 6.03
C ALA A 266 51.29 6.55 4.98
N THR A 267 50.49 7.63 5.03
CA THR A 267 50.92 9.04 4.94
C THR A 267 52.21 9.31 4.17
N TRP A 268 52.15 9.36 2.85
CA TRP A 268 53.25 9.88 2.03
C TRP A 268 52.74 11.07 1.23
N CYS A 269 53.40 12.23 1.36
CA CYS A 269 53.04 13.44 0.60
C CYS A 269 53.90 13.49 -0.66
N SER A 270 53.27 13.37 -1.84
CA SER A 270 53.97 13.34 -3.14
C SER A 270 54.69 14.65 -3.47
N SER A 271 54.22 15.78 -2.97
CA SER A 271 54.86 17.09 -3.18
C SER A 271 56.08 17.33 -2.28
N CYS A 272 56.24 16.59 -1.18
CA CYS A 272 57.33 16.78 -0.23
C CYS A 272 58.15 15.50 0.03
N CYS A 273 57.84 14.39 -0.64
CA CYS A 273 58.47 13.06 -0.50
C CYS A 273 58.77 12.65 0.95
N ARG A 274 57.91 13.01 1.91
CA ARG A 274 58.07 12.67 3.34
C ARG A 274 56.87 11.91 3.88
N ARG A 275 57.15 11.03 4.84
CA ARG A 275 56.15 10.26 5.55
C ARG A 275 55.68 11.04 6.78
N SER A 276 54.39 11.38 6.89
CA SER A 276 53.91 12.06 8.11
C SER A 276 53.67 11.03 9.21
N GLY A 277 54.63 10.94 10.12
CA GLY A 277 54.64 9.94 11.19
C GLY A 277 56.02 9.63 11.75
N GLU A 278 57.10 10.03 11.08
CA GLU A 278 58.39 10.15 11.77
C GLU A 278 58.32 11.38 12.67
N ALA A 279 58.10 11.14 13.97
CA ALA A 279 58.59 12.04 14.98
C ALA A 279 60.11 12.13 14.76
N THR A 280 60.54 13.21 14.12
CA THR A 280 61.92 13.67 14.25
C THR A 280 62.10 14.01 15.72
N GLU A 281 62.64 13.07 16.49
CA GLU A 281 63.53 13.45 17.58
C GLU A 281 64.64 14.29 16.93
N GLU A 282 64.64 15.55 17.37
CA GLU A 282 65.61 16.63 17.19
C GLU A 282 66.88 16.36 16.36
N PRO A 283 67.23 17.31 15.48
CA PRO A 283 68.57 17.87 15.51
C PRO A 283 68.46 19.21 16.24
N GLY A 284 68.86 19.18 17.51
CA GLY A 284 69.53 20.34 18.08
C GLY A 284 70.76 20.69 17.24
N GLU A 285 71.20 21.93 17.41
CA GLU A 285 72.36 22.56 16.75
C GLU A 285 72.06 23.13 15.35
N ALA A 286 71.71 24.41 15.23
CA ALA A 286 72.57 25.58 15.50
C ALA A 286 73.87 25.56 14.67
N TYR A 287 73.96 26.55 13.77
CA TYR A 287 75.18 27.25 13.35
C TYR A 287 76.21 26.57 12.39
N GLN A 288 76.57 27.39 11.39
CA GLN A 288 77.85 27.55 10.68
C GLN A 288 78.06 26.96 9.26
N LYS A 289 78.24 27.94 8.33
CA LYS A 289 79.27 28.07 7.28
C LYS A 289 79.29 27.04 6.13
N LEU A 290 78.86 27.47 4.95
CA LEU A 290 79.69 28.07 3.88
C LEU A 290 78.79 28.63 2.78
#